data_AF-A0A842M5S6-F1
#
_entry.id   AF-A0A842M5S6-F1
#
_cell.length_a   1.000
_cell.length_b   1.000
_cell.length_c   1.000
_cell.angle_alpha   90.00
_cell.angle_beta   90.00
_cell.angle_gamma   90.00
#
_symmetry.space_group_name_H-M   'P 1'
#
loop_
_entity.id
_entity.type
_entity.pdbx_description
1 polymer ?
#
loop_
_entity_poly.entity_id
_entity_poly.type
_entity_poly.pdbx_seq_one_letter_code
_entity_poly.pdbx_strand_id
1 'polypeptide(L)' 'TAQVLAIMGDDVQLMDLETYETFETPIPEDLKDKLVEGSEVEYITTMGKNKLMRVK' A
#
# COMPACT_ATOMS: atom_id res chain seq x y z
N THR A 1 7.31 -6.18 1.02
CA THR A 1 7.28 -4.70 0.96
C THR A 1 6.70 -4.29 -0.37
N ALA A 2 6.08 -3.11 -0.46
CA ALA A 2 5.46 -2.67 -1.71
C ALA A 2 5.80 -1.23 -2.06
N GLN A 3 5.58 -0.85 -3.30
CA GLN A 3 5.69 0.53 -3.78
C GLN A 3 4.30 1.09 -4.10
N VAL A 4 4.07 2.36 -3.76
CA VAL A 4 2.85 3.09 -4.12
C VAL A 4 2.86 3.40 -5.61
N LEU A 5 1.87 2.91 -6.35
CA LEU A 5 1.70 3.21 -7.77
C LEU A 5 0.78 4.41 -7.99
N ALA A 6 -0.36 4.42 -7.30
CA ALA A 6 -1.38 5.45 -7.45
C ALA A 6 -2.23 5.56 -6.17
N ILE A 7 -2.67 6.78 -5.86
CA ILE A 7 -3.59 7.07 -4.75
C ILE A 7 -4.98 7.37 -5.34
N MET A 8 -5.98 6.56 -5.00
CA MET A 8 -7.31 6.56 -5.61
C MET A 8 -8.38 6.94 -4.56
N GLY A 9 -8.31 8.17 -4.07
CA GLY A 9 -9.23 8.65 -3.03
C GLY A 9 -8.96 8.01 -1.67
N ASP A 10 -9.77 7.01 -1.31
CA ASP A 10 -9.64 6.28 -0.03
C ASP A 10 -8.88 4.95 -0.16
N ASP A 11 -8.56 4.53 -1.39
CA ASP A 11 -7.78 3.33 -1.68
C ASP A 11 -6.41 3.69 -2.26
N VAL A 12 -5.45 2.78 -2.12
CA VAL A 12 -4.11 2.89 -2.72
C VAL A 12 -3.80 1.65 -3.53
N GLN A 13 -3.25 1.86 -4.72
CA GLN A 13 -2.70 0.79 -5.54
C GLN A 13 -1.22 0.58 -5.21
N LEU A 14 -0.86 -0.64 -4.89
CA LEU A 14 0.50 -1.02 -4.49
C LEU A 14 1.04 -2.10 -5.43
N MET A 15 2.36 -2.12 -5.62
CA MET A 15 3.09 -3.21 -6.26
C MET A 15 3.98 -3.89 -5.23
N ASP A 16 3.78 -5.18 -5.00
CA ASP A 16 4.71 -5.96 -4.18
C ASP A 16 6.07 -6.06 -4.87
N LEU A 17 7.15 -5.74 -4.15
CA LEU A 17 8.49 -5.68 -4.73
C LEU A 17 9.17 -7.05 -4.89
N GLU A 18 8.59 -8.12 -4.34
CA GLU A 18 9.12 -9.48 -4.48
C GLU A 18 8.44 -10.22 -5.64
N THR A 19 7.13 -10.09 -5.75
CA THR A 19 6.28 -10.82 -6.71
C THR A 19 5.85 -9.99 -7.91
N TYR A 20 5.99 -8.65 -7.85
CA TYR A 20 5.48 -7.69 -8.82
C TYR A 20 3.95 -7.73 -9.00
N GLU A 21 3.24 -8.42 -8.11
CA GLU A 21 1.79 -8.41 -8.10
C GLU A 21 1.27 -7.03 -7.69
N THR A 22 0.25 -6.57 -8.39
CA THR A 22 -0.44 -5.31 -8.05
C THR A 22 -1.73 -5.61 -7.33
N PHE A 23 -2.00 -4.84 -6.28
CA PHE A 23 -3.22 -4.97 -5.50
C PHE A 23 -3.65 -3.63 -4.94
N GLU A 24 -4.93 -3.56 -4.58
CA GLU A 24 -5.54 -2.39 -3.96
C GLU A 24 -5.85 -2.67 -2.50
N THR A 25 -5.67 -1.66 -1.66
CA THR A 25 -6.02 -1.72 -0.25
C THR A 25 -6.53 -0.36 0.21
N PRO A 26 -7.49 -0.32 1.16
CA PRO A 26 -7.90 0.93 1.78
C PRO A 26 -6.73 1.57 2.53
N ILE A 27 -6.71 2.90 2.51
CA ILE A 27 -5.73 3.72 3.21
C ILE A 27 -6.18 3.90 4.66
N PRO A 28 -5.39 3.48 5.66
CA PRO A 28 -5.65 3.79 7.06
C PRO A 28 -5.67 5.30 7.29
N GLU A 29 -6.59 5.79 8.14
CA GLU A 29 -6.74 7.23 8.40
C GLU A 29 -5.44 7.88 8.88
N ASP A 30 -4.61 7.16 9.64
CA ASP A 30 -3.32 7.64 10.17
C ASP A 30 -2.20 7.72 9.13
N LEU A 31 -2.43 7.19 7.93
CA LEU A 31 -1.49 7.17 6.81
C LEU A 31 -1.96 8.00 5.60
N LYS A 32 -3.18 8.55 5.64
CA LYS A 32 -3.80 9.26 4.50
C LYS A 32 -2.94 10.40 3.94
N ASP A 33 -2.35 11.20 4.81
CA ASP A 33 -1.50 12.34 4.42
C ASP A 33 -0.01 12.00 4.33
N LYS A 34 0.37 10.73 4.51
CA LYS A 34 1.77 10.27 4.52
C LYS A 34 2.18 9.53 3.25
N LEU A 35 1.21 9.03 2.48
CA LEU A 35 1.48 8.29 1.26
C LEU A 35 1.84 9.24 0.12
N VAL A 36 2.88 8.86 -0.61
CA VAL A 36 3.34 9.57 -1.81
C VAL A 36 3.54 8.53 -2.91
N GLU A 37 3.14 8.85 -4.13
CA GLU A 37 3.41 7.98 -5.28
C GLU A 37 4.91 7.72 -5.43
N GLY A 38 5.26 6.46 -5.71
CA GLY A 38 6.64 5.99 -5.77
C GLY A 38 7.29 5.68 -4.41
N SER A 39 6.67 6.02 -3.27
CA SER A 39 7.19 5.67 -1.94
C SER A 39 7.12 4.17 -1.65
N GLU A 40 8.04 3.68 -0.84
CA GLU A 40 7.99 2.31 -0.32
C GLU A 40 7.15 2.24 0.96
N VAL A 41 6.40 1.15 1.08
CA VAL A 41 5.55 0.86 2.22
C VAL A 41 5.75 -0.57 2.72
N GLU A 42 5.50 -0.76 4.00
CA GLU A 42 5.32 -2.08 4.59
C GLU A 42 3.83 -2.40 4.69
N TYR A 43 3.50 -3.61 4.30
CA TYR A 43 2.16 -4.17 4.39
C TYR A 43 2.27 -5.60 4.92
N ILE A 44 1.18 -6.11 5.46
CA ILE A 44 1.04 -7.52 5.86
C ILE A 44 -0.10 -8.17 5.09
N THR A 45 0.05 -9.46 4.80
CA THR A 45 -1.04 -10.28 4.24
C THR A 45 -1.54 -11.22 5.32
N THR A 46 -2.84 -11.19 5.60
CA THR A 46 -3.49 -12.12 6.54
C THR A 46 -4.82 -12.58 5.96
N MET A 47 -5.06 -13.89 5.96
CA MET A 47 -6.30 -14.49 5.41
C MET A 47 -6.69 -13.98 4.01
N GLY A 48 -5.70 -13.79 3.12
CA GLY A 48 -5.92 -13.28 1.76
C GLY A 48 -6.25 -11.79 1.66
N LYS A 49 -6.10 -11.03 2.76
CA LYS A 49 -6.27 -9.58 2.79
C LYS A 49 -4.93 -8.90 3.02
N ASN A 50 -4.64 -7.90 2.20
CA ASN A 50 -3.46 -7.05 2.36
C ASN A 50 -3.85 -5.85 3.23
N LYS A 51 -2.99 -5.50 4.18
CA LYS A 51 -3.17 -4.35 5.07
C LYS A 51 -1.90 -3.52 5.11
N LEU A 52 -2.03 -2.24 4.78
CA LEU A 52 -0.97 -1.26 4.89
C LEU A 52 -0.60 -1.01 6.37
N MET A 53 0.70 -1.01 6.68
CA MET A 53 1.19 -0.87 8.05
C MET A 53 1.90 0.47 8.28
N ARG A 54 2.84 0.84 7.41
CA ARG A 54 3.57 2.11 7.50
C ARG A 54 4.25 2.48 6.18
N VAL A 55 4.50 3.78 6.03
CA VAL A 55 5.42 4.31 5.01
C VAL A 55 6.85 4.20 5.55
N LYS A 56 7.80 3.79 4.69
CA LYS A 56 9.23 3.77 5.04
C LYS A 56 9.86 5.16 5.00
#